data_AF-A0A2N2WJ14-F1
#
_entry.id   AF-A0A2N2WJ14-F1
#
_cell.length_a   1.000
_cell.length_b   1.000
_cell.length_c   1.000
_cell.angle_alpha   90.00
_cell.angle_beta   90.00
_cell.angle_gamma   90.00
#
_symmetry.space_group_name_H-M   'P 1'
#
loop_
_entity.id
_entity.type
_entity.pdbx_description
1 polymer ?
#
loop_
_entity_poly.entity_id
_entity_poly.type
_entity_poly.pdbx_seq_one_letter_code
_entity_poly.pdbx_strand_id
1 'polypeptide(L)'
;MLMRFEGVRLLPLNVGLFSRGAAVTLPGIGIVAAEKGLKATYLLRHEFGHILQFRKWGFFFFWTCIAPASLWSARKANRDNSHNHMHCWTEWSANCLSYHYFGKPADWDFKHYPIGPPSGTDNNFPRKLSEILN
;
A
#
# COMPACT_ATOMS: atom_id res chain seq x y z
N MET A 1 -3.11 -14.97 20.84
CA MET A 1 -2.19 -13.80 20.81
C MET A 1 -2.55 -12.98 19.57
N LEU A 2 -3.02 -11.74 19.72
CA LEU A 2 -3.33 -10.89 18.57
C LEU A 2 -2.01 -10.40 17.96
N MET A 3 -1.70 -10.85 16.73
CA MET A 3 -0.55 -10.33 15.98
C MET A 3 -0.82 -8.86 15.62
N ARG A 4 0.16 -7.99 15.85
CA ARG A 4 0.08 -6.55 15.56
C ARG A 4 1.34 -6.08 14.85
N PHE A 5 1.18 -5.09 13.98
CA PHE A 5 2.26 -4.37 13.32
C PHE A 5 2.02 -2.87 13.50
N GLU A 6 2.96 -2.16 14.13
CA GLU A 6 2.84 -0.72 14.42
C GLU A 6 1.48 -0.33 15.08
N GLY A 7 1.04 -1.18 16.02
CA GLY A 7 -0.24 -1.02 16.74
C GLY A 7 -1.49 -1.44 15.97
N VAL A 8 -1.39 -1.74 14.67
CA VAL A 8 -2.48 -2.20 13.80
C VAL A 8 -2.65 -3.71 13.92
N ARG A 9 -3.90 -4.19 13.92
CA ARG A 9 -4.22 -5.63 13.99
C ARG A 9 -3.82 -6.33 12.70
N LEU A 10 -3.15 -7.48 12.81
CA LEU A 10 -2.89 -8.39 11.70
C LEU A 10 -3.94 -9.50 11.71
N LEU A 11 -4.65 -9.64 10.60
CA LEU A 11 -5.75 -10.58 10.43
C LEU A 11 -5.34 -11.64 9.40
N PRO A 12 -4.97 -12.86 9.84
CA PRO A 12 -4.65 -13.94 8.91
C PRO A 12 -5.92 -14.37 8.18
N LEU A 13 -5.86 -14.39 6.85
CA LEU A 13 -6.96 -14.88 6.01
C LEU A 13 -6.43 -15.94 5.03
N ASN A 14 -6.77 -17.20 5.30
CA ASN A 14 -6.45 -18.35 4.45
C ASN A 14 -7.62 -18.66 3.50
N VAL A 15 -7.99 -17.69 2.64
CA VAL A 15 -8.93 -17.93 1.53
C VAL A 15 -8.15 -17.99 0.23
N GLY A 16 -8.50 -18.90 -0.68
CA GLY A 16 -7.71 -19.24 -1.88
C GLY A 16 -7.33 -18.05 -2.79
N LEU A 17 -8.05 -16.93 -2.70
CA LEU A 17 -7.75 -15.68 -3.40
C LEU A 17 -6.49 -14.95 -2.89
N PHE A 18 -6.09 -15.14 -1.63
CA PHE A 18 -4.96 -14.44 -1.00
C PHE A 18 -3.65 -15.24 -1.03
N SER A 19 -3.67 -16.42 -1.68
CA SER A 19 -2.55 -17.37 -1.76
C SER A 19 -1.30 -16.86 -2.51
N ARG A 20 -1.41 -15.74 -3.23
CA ARG A 20 -0.32 -15.16 -4.05
C ARG A 20 0.40 -13.96 -3.41
N GLY A 21 0.37 -13.84 -2.07
CA GLY A 21 0.98 -12.69 -1.39
C GLY A 21 0.15 -11.41 -1.50
N ALA A 22 -1.16 -11.55 -1.73
CA ALA A 22 -2.08 -10.44 -1.63
C ALA A 22 -2.27 -10.08 -0.14
N ALA A 23 -2.23 -8.80 0.15
CA ALA A 23 -2.67 -8.23 1.40
C ALA A 23 -3.62 -7.06 1.10
N VAL A 24 -4.46 -6.73 2.08
CA VAL A 24 -5.40 -5.63 1.99
C VAL A 24 -5.45 -4.92 3.32
N THR A 25 -5.30 -3.60 3.27
CA THR A 25 -5.47 -2.72 4.41
C THR A 25 -6.92 -2.27 4.53
N LEU A 26 -7.50 -2.50 5.71
CA LEU A 26 -8.81 -2.00 6.10
C LEU A 26 -8.65 -1.03 7.28
N PRO A 27 -8.57 0.29 7.03
CA PRO A 27 -8.42 1.26 8.11
C PRO A 27 -9.55 1.13 9.15
N GLY A 28 -9.18 1.09 10.43
CA GLY A 28 -10.09 0.84 11.57
C GLY A 28 -10.27 -0.65 11.93
N ILE A 29 -10.05 -1.57 10.99
CA ILE A 29 -10.14 -3.01 11.22
C ILE A 29 -8.73 -3.59 11.42
N GLY A 30 -7.86 -3.49 10.43
CA GLY A 30 -6.52 -4.06 10.44
C GLY A 30 -5.96 -4.34 9.04
N ILE A 31 -4.80 -4.99 9.00
CA ILE A 31 -4.17 -5.50 7.77
C ILE A 31 -4.56 -6.97 7.63
N VAL A 32 -5.18 -7.32 6.52
CA VAL A 32 -5.62 -8.67 6.18
C VAL A 32 -4.64 -9.26 5.18
N ALA A 33 -3.99 -10.36 5.50
CA ALA A 33 -3.06 -11.02 4.59
C ALA A 33 -2.99 -12.53 4.83
N ALA A 34 -2.48 -13.28 3.86
CA ALA A 34 -2.12 -14.68 4.07
C ALA A 34 -0.93 -14.79 5.05
N GLU A 35 -0.78 -15.93 5.73
CA GLU A 35 0.26 -16.13 6.75
C GLU A 35 1.69 -15.83 6.24
N LYS A 36 1.98 -16.13 4.97
CA LYS A 36 3.27 -15.78 4.34
C LYS A 36 3.45 -14.27 4.22
N GLY A 37 2.39 -13.54 3.88
CA GLY A 37 2.40 -12.08 3.79
C GLY A 37 2.56 -11.41 5.14
N LEU A 38 2.01 -11.99 6.21
CA LEU A 38 2.17 -11.50 7.58
C LEU A 38 3.59 -11.66 8.13
N LYS A 39 4.46 -12.45 7.47
CA LYS A 39 5.89 -12.57 7.81
C LYS A 39 6.78 -11.72 6.90
N ALA A 40 6.22 -11.17 5.83
CA ALA A 40 6.96 -10.37 4.86
C ALA A 40 7.00 -8.90 5.31
N THR A 41 8.11 -8.49 5.93
CA THR A 41 8.29 -7.11 6.43
C THR A 41 8.01 -6.05 5.35
N TYR A 42 8.43 -6.29 4.11
CA TYR A 42 8.18 -5.38 2.99
C TYR A 42 6.68 -5.19 2.70
N LEU A 43 5.92 -6.28 2.70
CA LEU A 43 4.47 -6.23 2.48
C LEU A 43 3.77 -5.52 3.65
N LEU A 44 4.17 -5.82 4.89
CA LEU A 44 3.61 -5.14 6.06
C LEU A 44 3.90 -3.64 6.06
N ARG A 45 5.12 -3.23 5.68
CA ARG A 45 5.47 -1.81 5.51
C ARG A 45 4.60 -1.17 4.44
N HIS A 46 4.40 -1.83 3.30
CA HIS A 46 3.51 -1.36 2.23
C HIS A 46 2.07 -1.15 2.70
N GLU A 47 1.47 -2.18 3.31
CA GLU A 47 0.10 -2.13 3.84
C GLU A 47 -0.05 -1.05 4.93
N PHE A 48 0.96 -0.89 5.78
CA PHE A 48 1.00 0.20 6.74
C PHE A 48 1.05 1.58 6.08
N GLY A 49 1.62 1.69 4.88
CA GLY A 49 1.54 2.88 4.04
C GLY A 49 0.10 3.33 3.76
N HIS A 50 -0.82 2.39 3.50
CA HIS A 50 -2.25 2.70 3.34
C HIS A 50 -2.92 3.15 4.65
N ILE A 51 -2.48 2.62 5.79
CA ILE A 51 -2.90 3.14 7.10
C ILE A 51 -2.42 4.59 7.28
N LEU A 52 -1.18 4.90 6.87
CA LEU A 52 -0.65 6.26 6.93
C LEU A 52 -1.41 7.21 6.00
N GLN A 53 -1.79 6.77 4.79
CA GLN A 53 -2.65 7.54 3.91
C GLN A 53 -4.01 7.86 4.56
N PHE A 54 -4.64 6.88 5.21
CA PHE A 54 -5.88 7.09 5.95
C PHE A 54 -5.68 8.09 7.10
N ARG A 55 -4.59 7.96 7.86
CA ARG A 55 -4.26 8.90 8.96
C ARG A 55 -3.99 10.32 8.45
N LYS A 56 -3.38 10.45 7.28
CA LYS A 56 -3.01 11.74 6.69
C LYS A 56 -4.20 12.46 6.04
N TRP A 57 -4.92 11.77 5.15
CA TRP A 57 -5.97 12.39 4.34
C TRP A 57 -7.39 12.14 4.85
N GLY A 58 -7.54 11.30 5.87
CA GLY A 58 -8.79 11.06 6.56
C GLY A 58 -9.71 10.06 5.87
N PHE A 59 -10.80 9.75 6.57
CA PHE A 59 -11.76 8.71 6.19
C PHE A 59 -12.38 8.95 4.82
N PHE A 60 -12.90 10.16 4.58
CA PHE A 60 -13.60 10.47 3.33
C PHE A 60 -12.69 10.29 2.12
N PHE A 61 -11.51 10.92 2.12
CA PHE A 61 -10.58 10.84 0.99
C PHE A 61 -10.07 9.42 0.74
N PHE A 62 -9.79 8.66 1.81
CA PHE A 62 -9.37 7.28 1.66
C PHE A 62 -10.44 6.44 0.94
N TRP A 63 -11.69 6.51 1.37
CA TRP A 63 -12.75 5.66 0.84
C TRP A 63 -13.31 6.14 -0.51
N THR A 64 -13.25 7.44 -0.82
CA THR A 64 -13.77 7.98 -2.10
C THR A 64 -12.72 8.11 -3.19
N CYS A 65 -11.43 8.20 -2.84
CA CYS A 65 -10.36 8.38 -3.82
C CYS A 65 -9.37 7.21 -3.82
N ILE A 66 -8.79 6.85 -2.67
CA ILE A 66 -7.68 5.89 -2.61
C ILE A 66 -8.16 4.45 -2.82
N ALA A 67 -9.11 3.99 -2.01
CA ALA A 67 -9.66 2.65 -2.11
C ALA A 67 -10.20 2.32 -3.51
N PRO A 68 -11.03 3.17 -4.17
CA PRO A 68 -11.52 2.87 -5.50
C PRO A 68 -10.41 2.90 -6.57
N ALA A 69 -9.44 3.82 -6.49
CA ALA A 69 -8.32 3.87 -7.43
C ALA A 69 -7.39 2.65 -7.30
N SER A 70 -7.08 2.25 -6.07
CA SER A 70 -6.27 1.05 -5.77
C SER A 70 -6.96 -0.20 -6.31
N LEU A 71 -8.26 -0.34 -6.06
CA LEU A 71 -9.06 -1.47 -6.52
C LEU A 71 -9.19 -1.51 -8.05
N TRP A 72 -9.39 -0.36 -8.70
CA TRP A 72 -9.41 -0.28 -10.15
C TRP A 72 -8.06 -0.68 -10.77
N SER A 73 -6.96 -0.18 -10.20
CA SER A 73 -5.61 -0.52 -10.66
C SER A 73 -5.30 -2.02 -10.45
N ALA A 74 -5.65 -2.59 -9.31
CA ALA A 74 -5.49 -4.02 -9.04
C ALA A 74 -6.31 -4.88 -10.01
N ARG A 75 -7.56 -4.48 -10.31
CA ARG A 75 -8.40 -5.17 -11.31
C ARG A 75 -7.81 -5.08 -12.71
N LYS A 76 -7.25 -3.94 -13.09
CA LYS A 76 -6.61 -3.76 -14.39
C LYS A 76 -5.34 -4.61 -14.50
N ALA A 77 -4.49 -4.62 -13.48
CA ALA A 77 -3.30 -5.48 -13.43
C ALA A 77 -3.63 -6.98 -13.54
N ASN A 78 -4.75 -7.42 -12.95
CA ASN A 78 -5.20 -8.81 -13.08
C ASN A 78 -5.71 -9.18 -14.48
N ARG A 79 -6.17 -8.20 -15.27
CA ARG A 79 -6.68 -8.40 -16.63
C ARG A 79 -5.61 -8.19 -17.70
N ASP A 80 -4.60 -7.39 -17.38
CA ASP A 80 -3.56 -6.96 -18.30
C ASP A 80 -2.21 -7.03 -17.58
N ASN A 81 -1.40 -8.02 -17.96
CA ASN A 81 -0.07 -8.25 -17.39
C ASN A 81 0.92 -7.09 -17.69
N SER A 82 0.58 -6.17 -18.60
CA SER A 82 1.38 -4.97 -18.88
C SER A 82 1.09 -3.81 -17.93
N HIS A 83 -0.02 -3.86 -17.17
CA HIS A 83 -0.39 -2.80 -16.23
C HIS A 83 0.24 -3.06 -14.85
N ASN A 84 1.29 -2.31 -14.52
CA ASN A 84 1.91 -2.41 -13.20
C ASN A 84 1.08 -1.67 -12.13
N HIS A 85 0.48 -2.43 -11.21
CA HIS A 85 -0.30 -1.87 -10.10
C HIS A 85 0.51 -0.92 -9.22
N MET A 86 1.78 -1.25 -8.95
CA MET A 86 2.67 -0.49 -8.05
C MET A 86 3.04 0.88 -8.61
N HIS A 87 2.76 1.14 -9.88
CA HIS A 87 2.92 2.45 -10.49
C HIS A 87 1.71 3.38 -10.28
N CYS A 88 0.61 2.88 -9.72
CA CYS A 88 -0.52 3.72 -9.36
C CYS A 88 -0.15 4.64 -8.20
N TRP A 89 -0.67 5.87 -8.23
CA TRP A 89 -0.39 6.90 -7.23
C TRP A 89 -0.75 6.48 -5.82
N THR A 90 -1.78 5.68 -5.65
CA THR A 90 -2.18 5.13 -4.35
C THR A 90 -1.11 4.23 -3.77
N GLU A 91 -0.40 3.47 -4.61
CA GLU A 91 0.64 2.53 -4.19
C GLU A 91 1.95 3.26 -3.86
N TRP A 92 2.47 4.06 -4.79
CA TRP A 92 3.76 4.71 -4.57
C TRP A 92 3.70 5.81 -3.51
N SER A 93 2.54 6.46 -3.30
CA SER A 93 2.38 7.38 -2.18
C SER A 93 2.24 6.67 -0.83
N ALA A 94 1.62 5.48 -0.78
CA ALA A 94 1.62 4.63 0.41
C ALA A 94 3.04 4.18 0.77
N ASN A 95 3.80 3.72 -0.23
CA ASN A 95 5.21 3.35 -0.09
C ASN A 95 6.07 4.52 0.39
N CYS A 96 5.86 5.72 -0.16
CA CYS A 96 6.57 6.93 0.25
C CYS A 96 6.32 7.26 1.73
N LEU A 97 5.05 7.31 2.17
CA LEU A 97 4.71 7.56 3.57
C LEU A 97 5.34 6.51 4.50
N SER A 98 5.27 5.24 4.10
CA SER A 98 5.84 4.14 4.87
C SER A 98 7.37 4.24 4.97
N TYR A 99 8.07 4.44 3.85
CA TYR A 99 9.52 4.63 3.81
C TYR A 99 9.97 5.74 4.76
N HIS A 100 9.27 6.87 4.77
CA HIS A 100 9.56 7.98 5.67
C HIS A 100 9.24 7.66 7.14
N TYR A 101 8.10 7.01 7.40
CA TYR A 101 7.70 6.61 8.75
C TYR A 101 8.71 5.67 9.41
N PHE A 102 9.23 4.70 8.67
CA PHE A 102 10.24 3.75 9.15
C PHE A 102 11.68 4.30 9.16
N GLY A 103 11.86 5.61 9.00
CA GLY A 103 13.18 6.23 9.07
C GLY A 103 14.08 5.93 7.89
N LYS A 104 13.51 5.76 6.69
CA LYS A 104 14.24 5.55 5.42
C LYS A 104 15.15 4.31 5.47
N PRO A 105 14.58 3.12 5.70
CA PRO A 105 15.39 1.94 5.96
C PRO A 105 16.22 1.55 4.72
N ALA A 106 17.48 1.17 4.95
CA ALA A 106 18.43 0.86 3.86
C ALA A 106 18.06 -0.40 3.06
N ASP A 107 17.24 -1.28 3.65
CA ASP A 107 16.79 -2.52 3.03
C ASP A 107 15.54 -2.34 2.16
N TRP A 108 15.07 -1.11 1.92
CA TRP A 108 13.84 -0.85 1.16
C TRP A 108 13.92 -1.36 -0.29
N ASP A 109 12.94 -2.16 -0.68
CA ASP A 109 12.86 -2.74 -2.03
C ASP A 109 12.19 -1.76 -3.00
N PHE A 110 12.99 -0.86 -3.58
CA PHE A 110 12.54 0.13 -4.57
C PHE A 110 12.03 -0.49 -5.88
N LYS A 111 12.35 -1.75 -6.16
CA LYS A 111 11.92 -2.43 -7.39
C LYS A 111 10.44 -2.83 -7.29
N HIS A 112 10.02 -3.35 -6.14
CA HIS A 112 8.63 -3.77 -5.94
C HIS A 112 7.79 -2.70 -5.22
N TYR A 113 8.41 -1.82 -4.43
CA TYR A 113 7.74 -0.77 -3.66
C TYR A 113 8.33 0.61 -4.01
N PRO A 114 8.08 1.11 -5.23
CA PRO A 114 8.56 2.43 -5.63
C PRO A 114 7.93 3.51 -4.74
N ILE A 115 8.72 4.52 -4.38
CA ILE A 115 8.30 5.64 -3.52
C ILE A 115 7.91 6.89 -4.32
N GLY A 116 7.91 6.81 -5.65
CA GLY A 116 7.61 7.91 -6.54
C GLY A 116 7.03 7.40 -7.87
N PRO A 117 6.50 8.30 -8.70
CA PRO A 117 5.98 7.92 -10.00
C PRO A 117 7.09 7.33 -10.88
N PRO A 118 6.76 6.39 -11.78
CA PRO A 118 7.65 6.01 -12.88
C PRO A 118 8.07 7.26 -13.64
N SER A 119 9.35 7.35 -14.00
CA SER A 119 9.89 8.45 -14.81
C SER A 119 8.99 8.71 -16.02
N GLY A 120 8.38 9.90 -16.08
CA GLY A 120 7.53 10.34 -17.19
C GLY A 120 6.01 10.20 -16.99
N THR A 121 5.51 9.96 -15.78
CA THR A 121 4.06 9.85 -15.50
C THR A 121 3.56 10.89 -14.48
N ASP A 122 3.41 12.14 -14.92
CA ASP A 122 3.03 13.29 -14.09
C ASP A 122 1.50 13.46 -13.85
N ASN A 123 0.68 12.49 -14.27
CA ASN A 123 -0.75 12.73 -14.49
C ASN A 123 -1.72 12.32 -13.37
N ASN A 124 -1.25 11.81 -12.23
CA ASN A 124 -2.14 11.43 -11.13
C ASN A 124 -1.73 12.12 -9.81
N PHE A 125 -2.71 12.70 -9.12
CA PHE A 125 -2.54 13.23 -7.76
C PHE A 125 -2.04 12.12 -6.83
N PRO A 126 -1.09 12.37 -5.91
CA PRO A 126 -0.34 13.62 -5.73
C PRO A 126 0.67 13.82 -6.86
N ARG A 127 0.80 15.05 -7.37
CA ARG A 127 1.64 15.37 -8.52
C ARG A 127 3.13 15.41 -8.16
N LYS A 128 3.47 15.51 -6.87
CA LYS A 128 4.85 15.61 -6.37
C LYS A 128 5.00 14.92 -5.01
N LEU A 129 6.22 14.42 -4.74
CA LEU A 129 6.61 13.86 -3.42
C LEU A 129 6.33 14.81 -2.26
N SER A 130 6.52 16.11 -2.47
CA SER A 130 6.27 17.15 -1.46
C SER A 130 4.81 17.22 -1.00
N GLU A 131 3.85 16.85 -1.86
CA GLU A 131 2.41 16.86 -1.51
C GLU A 131 2.03 15.66 -0.64
N ILE A 132 2.89 14.64 -0.56
CA ILE A 132 2.70 13.49 0.31
C ILE A 132 3.30 13.76 1.70
N LEU A 133 4.46 14.41 1.74
CA LEU A 133 5.24 14.55 2.96
C LEU A 133 4.85 15.78 3.80
N ASN A 134 4.27 16.80 3.18
CA ASN A 134 3.67 17.97 3.86
C ASN A 134 2.24 17.65 4.24
#